data_AF-A0A9D1U4D6-F1
#
_entry.id   AF-A0A9D1U4D6-F1
#
_cell.length_a   1.000
_cell.length_b   1.000
_cell.length_c   1.000
_cell.angle_alpha   90.00
_cell.angle_beta   90.00
_cell.angle_gamma   90.00
#
_symmetry.space_group_name_H-M   'P 1'
#
loop_
_entity.id
_entity.type
_entity.pdbx_description
1 polymer ?
#
loop_
_entity_poly.entity_id
_entity_poly.type
_entity_poly.pdbx_seq_one_letter_code
_entity_poly.pdbx_strand_id
1 'polypeptide(L)'
;MARKRKRSSRNKKSGNRLAAIIVVVLLVFVGVYVGHHLYQRYQQQQIIEKRNNARWLFIKQVAPEAQAMQNHYHVLASITIAQAILESDWGSSQLASQY
;
A
#
# COMPACT_ATOMS: atom_id res chain seq x y z
N MET A 1 24.60 -3.41 77.63
CA MET A 1 25.12 -2.56 76.52
C MET A 1 24.73 -3.18 75.18
N ALA A 2 24.30 -2.33 74.24
CA ALA A 2 23.60 -2.68 73.01
C ALA A 2 24.51 -3.16 71.87
N ARG A 3 23.92 -3.81 70.85
CA ARG A 3 24.07 -3.44 69.42
C ARG A 3 23.05 -4.21 68.54
N LYS A 4 21.94 -3.54 68.22
CA LYS A 4 20.93 -4.05 67.25
C LYS A 4 21.46 -3.77 65.84
N ARG A 5 21.83 -4.82 65.09
CA ARG A 5 22.29 -4.72 63.70
C ARG A 5 21.16 -4.20 62.79
N LYS A 6 21.37 -3.03 62.20
CA LYS A 6 20.45 -2.38 61.25
C LYS A 6 20.47 -3.17 59.93
N ARG A 7 19.39 -3.91 59.63
CA ARG A 7 19.19 -4.55 58.32
C ARG A 7 18.94 -3.46 57.28
N SER A 8 19.88 -3.28 56.36
CA SER A 8 19.75 -2.37 55.22
C SER A 8 18.73 -2.92 54.23
N SER A 9 17.53 -2.32 54.22
CA SER A 9 16.54 -2.52 53.16
C SER A 9 17.08 -1.91 51.85
N ARG A 10 17.50 -2.75 50.91
CA ARG A 10 17.82 -2.30 49.55
C ARG A 10 16.54 -1.83 48.88
N ASN A 11 16.46 -0.52 48.62
CA ASN A 11 15.36 0.14 47.92
C ASN A 11 15.11 -0.52 46.54
N LYS A 12 14.02 -1.28 46.42
CA LYS A 12 13.47 -1.85 45.17
C LYS A 12 12.92 -0.81 44.17
N LYS A 13 13.26 0.49 44.31
CA LYS A 13 12.68 1.58 43.49
C LYS A 13 13.29 1.72 42.10
N SER A 14 14.48 1.16 41.84
CA SER A 14 15.15 1.25 40.52
C SER A 14 14.57 0.27 39.48
N GLY A 15 14.13 -0.91 39.90
CA GLY A 15 13.57 -1.93 39.00
C GLY A 15 12.29 -1.48 38.30
N ASN A 16 11.40 -0.78 39.02
CA ASN A 16 10.13 -0.32 38.46
C ASN A 16 10.31 0.81 37.43
N ARG A 17 11.35 1.65 37.58
CA ARG A 17 11.66 2.71 36.60
C ARG A 17 12.20 2.12 35.30
N LEU A 18 13.10 1.13 35.38
CA LEU A 18 13.60 0.42 34.21
C LEU A 18 12.49 -0.33 33.49
N ALA A 19 11.62 -1.02 34.22
CA ALA A 19 10.44 -1.66 33.65
C ALA A 19 9.52 -0.66 32.94
N ALA A 20 9.25 0.51 33.55
CA ALA A 20 8.45 1.56 32.92
C ALA A 20 9.08 2.09 31.62
N ILE A 21 10.40 2.31 31.60
CA ILE A 21 11.12 2.75 30.40
C ILE A 21 11.02 1.71 29.28
N ILE A 22 11.22 0.43 29.62
CA ILE A 22 11.11 -0.67 28.63
C ILE A 22 9.70 -0.73 28.04
N VAL A 23 8.66 -0.57 28.85
CA VAL A 23 7.27 -0.55 28.36
C VAL A 23 7.04 0.63 27.41
N VAL A 24 7.53 1.83 27.75
CA VAL A 24 7.40 3.00 26.86
C VAL A 24 8.13 2.77 25.54
N VAL A 25 9.34 2.22 25.58
CA VAL A 25 10.11 1.89 24.37
C VAL A 25 9.36 0.87 23.51
N LEU A 26 8.82 -0.19 24.12
CA LEU A 26 8.02 -1.18 23.40
C LEU A 26 6.77 -0.56 22.77
N LEU A 27 6.07 0.33 23.47
CA LEU A 27 4.89 1.03 22.92
C LEU A 27 5.26 1.91 21.72
N VAL A 28 6.40 2.60 21.76
CA VAL A 28 6.90 3.39 20.62
C VAL A 28 7.21 2.47 19.43
N PHE A 29 7.89 1.35 19.65
CA PHE A 29 8.16 0.38 18.59
C PHE A 29 6.89 -0.18 17.95
N VAL A 30 5.88 -0.52 18.76
CA VAL A 30 4.57 -0.97 18.27
C VAL A 30 3.89 0.13 17.45
N GLY A 31 3.91 1.38 17.94
CA GLY A 31 3.34 2.52 17.23
C GLY A 31 3.98 2.74 15.85
N VAL A 32 5.31 2.68 15.77
CA VAL A 32 6.05 2.80 14.51
C VAL A 32 5.73 1.64 13.56
N TYR A 33 5.71 0.40 14.07
CA TYR A 33 5.41 -0.78 13.27
C TYR A 33 4.00 -0.73 12.68
N VAL A 34 3.00 -0.41 13.50
CA VAL A 34 1.60 -0.26 13.05
C VAL A 34 1.47 0.90 12.08
N GLY A 35 2.07 2.06 12.38
CA GLY A 35 2.06 3.22 11.49
C GLY A 35 2.65 2.91 10.12
N HIS A 36 3.81 2.23 10.08
CA HIS A 36 4.44 1.81 8.84
C HIS A 36 3.57 0.82 8.06
N HIS A 37 2.97 -0.17 8.72
CA HIS A 37 2.09 -1.15 8.08
C HIS A 37 0.83 -0.51 7.49
N LEU A 38 0.23 0.45 8.19
CA LEU A 38 -0.92 1.21 7.69
C LEU A 38 -0.53 2.11 6.51
N TYR A 39 0.63 2.76 6.59
CA TYR A 39 1.15 3.60 5.50
C TYR A 39 1.40 2.80 4.22
N GLN A 40 2.00 1.61 4.34
CA GLN A 40 2.20 0.71 3.19
C GLN A 40 0.88 0.28 2.54
N ARG A 41 -0.14 -0.05 3.34
CA ARG A 41 -1.47 -0.39 2.82
C ARG A 41 -2.11 0.76 2.05
N TYR A 42 -1.99 1.98 2.57
CA TYR A 42 -2.53 3.18 1.92
C TYR A 42 -1.84 3.45 0.58
N GLN A 43 -0.51 3.33 0.53
CA GLN A 43 0.25 3.47 -0.73
C GLN A 43 -0.15 2.41 -1.75
N GLN A 44 -0.29 1.14 -1.33
CA GLN A 44 -0.70 0.06 -2.22
C GLN A 44 -2.10 0.30 -2.81
N GLN A 45 -3.04 0.78 -2.00
CA GLN A 45 -4.39 1.12 -2.47
C GLN A 45 -4.36 2.23 -3.51
N GLN A 46 -3.61 3.31 -3.27
CA GLN A 46 -3.47 4.38 -4.26
C GLN A 46 -2.87 3.91 -5.59
N ILE A 47 -1.88 3.03 -5.54
CA ILE A 47 -1.27 2.48 -6.77
C ILE A 47 -2.30 1.66 -7.55
N ILE A 48 -3.10 0.85 -6.85
CA ILE A 48 -4.17 0.05 -7.46
C ILE A 48 -5.23 0.97 -8.08
N GLU A 49 -5.68 2.01 -7.36
CA GLU A 49 -6.67 2.96 -7.87
C GLU A 49 -6.17 3.73 -9.09
N LYS A 50 -4.94 4.25 -9.05
CA LYS A 50 -4.33 4.93 -10.21
C LYS A 50 -4.24 3.99 -11.41
N ARG A 51 -3.80 2.74 -11.21
CA ARG A 51 -3.73 1.74 -12.27
C ARG A 51 -5.12 1.45 -12.85
N ASN A 52 -6.13 1.25 -12.01
CA ASN A 52 -7.50 0.99 -12.46
C ASN A 52 -8.10 2.17 -13.20
N ASN A 53 -7.83 3.40 -12.74
CA ASN A 53 -8.28 4.60 -13.42
C ASN A 53 -7.63 4.75 -14.81
N ALA A 54 -6.32 4.53 -14.93
CA ALA A 54 -5.63 4.55 -16.21
C ALA A 54 -6.18 3.50 -17.18
N ARG A 55 -6.44 2.28 -16.68
CA ARG A 55 -7.06 1.19 -17.45
C ARG A 55 -8.47 1.55 -17.95
N TRP A 56 -9.27 2.15 -17.09
CA TRP A 56 -10.62 2.60 -17.45
C TRP A 56 -10.59 3.72 -18.49
N LEU A 57 -9.66 4.67 -18.34
CA LEU A 57 -9.43 5.74 -19.32
C LEU A 57 -9.02 5.19 -20.68
N PHE A 58 -8.13 4.20 -20.71
CA PHE A 58 -7.75 3.52 -21.94
C PHE A 58 -8.97 2.91 -22.64
N ILE A 59 -9.78 2.12 -21.93
CA ILE A 59 -11.02 1.54 -22.48
C ILE A 59 -11.94 2.63 -23.01
N LYS A 60 -12.14 3.72 -22.25
CA LYS A 60 -12.99 4.84 -22.66
C LYS A 60 -12.48 5.52 -23.94
N GLN A 61 -11.16 5.60 -24.12
CA GLN A 61 -10.55 6.17 -25.30
C GLN A 61 -10.76 5.29 -26.54
N VAL A 62 -10.59 3.97 -26.42
CA VAL A 62 -10.65 3.06 -27.59
C VAL A 62 -12.07 2.56 -27.91
N ALA A 63 -13.00 2.61 -26.95
CA ALA A 63 -14.34 2.04 -27.12
C ALA A 63 -15.16 2.64 -28.29
N PRO A 64 -15.19 3.96 -28.53
CA PRO A 64 -15.96 4.52 -29.65
C PRO A 64 -15.50 3.98 -31.00
N GLU A 65 -14.19 3.93 -31.23
CA GLU A 65 -13.62 3.42 -32.48
C GLU A 65 -13.85 1.92 -32.64
N ALA A 66 -13.64 1.14 -31.57
CA ALA A 66 -13.92 -0.30 -31.60
C ALA A 66 -15.41 -0.59 -31.92
N GLN A 67 -16.33 0.21 -31.40
CA GLN A 67 -17.77 0.12 -31.70
C GLN A 67 -18.08 0.52 -33.16
N ALA A 68 -17.44 1.56 -33.67
CA ALA A 68 -17.57 1.93 -35.08
C ALA A 68 -17.07 0.80 -36.00
N MET A 69 -15.90 0.24 -35.71
CA MET A 69 -15.34 -0.89 -36.46
C MET A 69 -16.23 -2.13 -36.37
N GLN A 70 -16.87 -2.40 -35.23
CA GLN A 70 -17.84 -3.49 -35.12
C GLN A 70 -19.01 -3.33 -36.08
N ASN A 71 -19.53 -2.11 -36.24
CA ASN A 71 -20.64 -1.86 -37.17
C ASN A 71 -20.23 -2.04 -38.63
N HIS A 72 -18.97 -1.75 -38.97
CA HIS A 72 -18.44 -1.86 -40.34
C HIS A 72 -17.96 -3.26 -40.71
N TYR A 73 -17.25 -3.93 -39.81
CA TYR A 73 -16.52 -5.17 -40.08
C TYR A 73 -17.10 -6.39 -39.34
N HIS A 74 -18.12 -6.19 -38.50
CA HIS A 74 -18.77 -7.24 -37.71
C HIS A 74 -17.82 -8.01 -36.77
N VAL A 75 -16.66 -7.43 -36.44
CA VAL A 75 -15.76 -7.91 -35.38
C VAL A 75 -16.22 -7.32 -34.06
N LEU A 76 -16.38 -8.14 -33.02
CA LEU A 76 -16.84 -7.67 -31.72
C LEU A 76 -15.87 -6.64 -31.14
N ALA A 77 -16.38 -5.48 -30.73
CA ALA A 77 -15.61 -4.42 -30.10
C ALA A 77 -14.87 -4.91 -28.85
N SER A 78 -15.43 -5.88 -28.11
CA SER A 78 -14.77 -6.50 -26.97
C SER A 78 -13.47 -7.21 -27.34
N ILE A 79 -13.41 -7.86 -28.51
CA ILE A 79 -12.20 -8.52 -29.01
C ILE A 79 -11.17 -7.46 -29.41
N THR A 80 -11.58 -6.45 -30.16
CA THR A 80 -10.68 -5.35 -30.58
C THR A 80 -10.09 -4.62 -29.37
N ILE A 81 -10.89 -4.31 -28.34
CA ILE A 81 -10.41 -3.69 -27.10
C ILE A 81 -9.45 -4.63 -26.37
N ALA A 82 -9.74 -5.93 -26.29
CA ALA A 82 -8.85 -6.90 -25.66
C ALA A 82 -7.49 -7.01 -26.38
N GLN A 83 -7.49 -7.00 -27.72
CA GLN A 83 -6.27 -6.97 -28.51
C GLN A 83 -5.51 -5.68 -28.30
N ALA A 84 -6.18 -4.53 -28.32
CA ALA A 84 -5.56 -3.24 -28.04
C ALA A 84 -4.92 -3.22 -26.64
N ILE A 85 -5.58 -3.76 -25.61
CA ILE A 85 -5.00 -3.90 -24.26
C ILE A 85 -3.73 -4.77 -24.30
N LEU A 86 -3.78 -5.93 -24.96
CA LEU A 86 -2.67 -6.89 -25.02
C LEU A 86 -1.46 -6.33 -25.79
N GLU A 87 -1.70 -5.66 -26.92
CA GLU A 87 -0.65 -5.15 -27.80
C GLU A 87 -0.03 -3.84 -27.30
N SER A 88 -0.79 -3.02 -26.57
CA SER A 88 -0.32 -1.71 -26.11
C SER A 88 0.10 -1.66 -24.64
N ASP A 89 -0.11 -2.73 -23.87
CA ASP A 89 -0.06 -2.73 -22.39
C ASP A 89 -0.85 -1.54 -21.80
N TRP A 90 -2.16 -1.49 -22.09
CA TRP A 90 -3.05 -0.40 -21.67
C TRP A 90 -2.61 1.00 -22.14
N GLY A 91 -1.98 1.09 -23.32
CA GLY A 91 -1.47 2.33 -23.90
C GLY A 91 -0.12 2.80 -23.34
N SER A 92 0.56 1.99 -22.51
CA SER A 92 1.84 2.35 -21.89
C SER A 92 3.08 1.91 -22.67
N SER A 93 2.92 1.09 -23.71
CA SER A 93 4.01 0.68 -24.61
C SER A 93 4.55 1.87 -25.42
N GLN A 94 5.87 1.96 -25.60
CA GLN A 94 6.54 3.04 -26.34
C GLN A 94 5.98 3.22 -27.76
N LEU A 95 5.56 2.15 -28.45
CA LEU A 95 4.92 2.23 -29.76
C LEU A 95 3.47 2.75 -29.71
N ALA A 96 2.75 2.49 -28.61
CA ALA A 96 1.35 2.91 -28.44
C ALA A 96 1.22 4.36 -27.93
N SER A 97 2.25 4.91 -27.28
CA SER A 97 2.24 6.30 -26.80
C SER A 97 2.42 7.35 -27.91
N GLN A 98 2.77 6.92 -29.14
CA GLN A 98 3.06 7.81 -30.27
C GLN A 98 1.92 7.94 -31.29
N TYR A 99 0.78 7.26 -31.09
CA TYR A 99 -0.38 7.27 -31.99
C TYR A 99 -1.67 7.45 -31.19
#